data_AF-A0A928M5V2-F1
#
_entry.id   AF-A0A928M5V2-F1
#
_cell.length_a   1.000
_cell.length_b   1.000
_cell.length_c   1.000
_cell.angle_alpha   90.00
_cell.angle_beta   90.00
_cell.angle_gamma   90.00
#
_symmetry.space_group_name_H-M   'P 1'
#
loop_
_entity.id
_entity.type
_entity.pdbx_description
1 polymer ?
#
loop_
_entity_poly.entity_id
_entity_poly.type
_entity_poly.pdbx_seq_one_letter_code
_entity_poly.pdbx_strand_id
1 'polypeptide(L)'
;MVYLALPPESIKDAPKQSFGHAYMTYRISNTGRLLRANTTAEYKGGLMYIDDNGAITGSGFLPGEIVRECMAHGFSGVVLDLSPGFPQDAALSISAVCVKHKLSVYVPPHFAHCPNSIVMLSTGISVGSLNGKLTSGIRQYGPDRVAVMLDYVRRDYTLPAKEENVQELTDSQLNALITKYRSPSFFSKELCTYYFTYRTANKAHLVLYDNAVSMKRKSALSESLGIKHTFMFYPHVKDILDRIFAK
;
A
#
# COMPACT_ATOMS: atom_id res chain seq x y z
N MET A 1 -7.35 -10.70 -7.48
CA MET A 1 -8.26 -9.86 -6.67
C MET A 1 -7.59 -8.54 -6.40
N VAL A 2 -8.28 -7.44 -6.67
CA VAL A 2 -7.80 -6.08 -6.40
C VAL A 2 -8.54 -5.53 -5.18
N TYR A 3 -7.81 -5.03 -4.20
CA TYR A 3 -8.34 -4.36 -3.02
C TYR A 3 -8.10 -2.86 -3.09
N LEU A 4 -9.13 -2.08 -2.75
CA LEU A 4 -9.04 -0.65 -2.51
C LEU A 4 -8.84 -0.42 -1.01
N ALA A 5 -7.73 0.21 -0.63
CA ALA A 5 -7.50 0.67 0.73
C ALA A 5 -8.25 1.99 0.92
N LEU A 6 -9.21 2.00 1.85
CA LEU A 6 -10.21 3.05 2.01
C LEU A 6 -10.04 3.73 3.37
N PRO A 7 -9.57 4.99 3.43
CA PRO A 7 -9.68 5.78 4.66
C PRO A 7 -11.15 6.14 4.93
N PRO A 8 -11.50 6.52 6.18
CA PRO A 8 -12.89 6.68 6.62
C PRO A 8 -13.74 7.58 5.72
N GLU A 9 -13.17 8.68 5.26
CA GLU A 9 -13.80 9.68 4.39
C GLU A 9 -14.13 9.17 2.99
N SER A 10 -13.47 8.10 2.54
CA SER A 10 -13.61 7.57 1.18
C SER A 10 -14.53 6.35 1.07
N ILE A 11 -15.02 5.81 2.20
CA ILE A 11 -15.80 4.57 2.23
C ILE A 11 -17.12 4.71 1.46
N LYS A 12 -17.80 5.86 1.58
CA LYS A 12 -19.11 6.10 0.95
C LYS A 12 -19.00 6.18 -0.58
N ASP A 13 -17.89 6.73 -1.07
CA ASP A 13 -17.68 7.02 -2.49
C ASP A 13 -16.96 5.88 -3.23
N ALA A 14 -16.47 4.87 -2.51
CA ALA A 14 -15.73 3.77 -3.11
C ALA A 14 -16.65 2.84 -3.92
N PRO A 15 -16.23 2.39 -5.12
CA PRO A 15 -17.01 1.45 -5.91
C PRO A 15 -17.12 0.11 -5.19
N LYS A 16 -18.36 -0.35 -4.96
CA LYS A 16 -18.65 -1.61 -4.26
C LYS A 16 -18.60 -2.84 -5.16
N GLN A 17 -18.66 -2.65 -6.48
CA GLN A 17 -18.64 -3.72 -7.45
C GLN A 17 -17.22 -3.86 -8.03
N SER A 18 -16.78 -5.09 -8.30
CA SER A 18 -15.50 -5.43 -8.94
C SER A 18 -14.22 -5.30 -8.09
N PHE A 19 -14.29 -4.67 -6.91
CA PHE A 19 -13.13 -4.51 -6.02
C PHE A 19 -13.43 -5.06 -4.61
N GLY A 20 -12.44 -5.70 -4.00
CA GLY A 20 -12.44 -5.89 -2.56
C GLY A 20 -12.11 -4.57 -1.86
N HIS A 21 -12.53 -4.41 -0.60
CA HIS A 21 -12.21 -3.23 0.20
C HIS A 21 -11.34 -3.62 1.39
N ALA A 22 -10.35 -2.78 1.70
CA ALA A 22 -9.55 -2.84 2.91
C ALA A 22 -9.78 -1.54 3.69
N TYR A 23 -10.50 -1.61 4.81
CA TYR A 23 -10.96 -0.43 5.54
C TYR A 23 -9.88 0.07 6.49
N MET A 24 -9.30 1.23 6.18
CA MET A 24 -8.26 1.92 6.96
C MET A 24 -8.88 2.71 8.10
N THR A 25 -9.64 2.01 8.93
CA THR A 25 -10.42 2.59 10.04
C THR A 25 -9.91 2.11 11.39
N TYR A 26 -8.78 1.40 11.43
CA TYR A 26 -8.28 0.77 12.64
C TYR A 26 -6.83 1.14 12.89
N ARG A 27 -6.50 1.27 14.17
CA ARG A 27 -5.16 1.60 14.65
C ARG A 27 -4.85 0.83 15.93
N ILE A 28 -3.59 0.48 16.12
CA ILE A 28 -3.11 -0.02 17.41
C ILE A 28 -2.64 1.16 18.26
N SER A 29 -3.23 1.31 19.46
CA SER A 29 -2.79 2.31 20.43
C SER A 29 -1.41 1.97 20.99
N ASN A 30 -0.73 2.97 21.56
CA ASN A 30 0.49 2.76 22.34
C ASN A 30 0.30 1.81 23.53
N THR A 31 -0.93 1.66 24.05
CA THR A 31 -1.26 0.71 25.12
C THR A 31 -1.54 -0.71 24.62
N GLY A 32 -1.40 -0.98 23.32
CA GLY A 32 -1.63 -2.30 22.73
C GLY A 32 -3.12 -2.65 22.64
N ARG A 33 -3.98 -1.65 22.41
CA ARG A 33 -5.42 -1.83 22.21
C ARG A 33 -5.82 -1.49 20.79
N LEU A 34 -6.83 -2.19 20.29
CA LEU A 34 -7.43 -1.86 19.01
C LEU A 34 -8.32 -0.64 19.13
N LEU A 35 -8.01 0.40 18.35
CA LEU A 35 -8.83 1.59 18.18
C LEU A 35 -9.52 1.54 16.83
N ARG A 36 -10.73 2.09 16.79
CA ARG A 36 -11.52 2.25 15.58
C ARG A 36 -11.85 3.72 15.36
N ALA A 37 -11.67 4.20 14.13
CA ALA A 37 -12.05 5.54 13.72
C ALA A 37 -13.56 5.74 13.90
N ASN A 38 -13.94 6.89 14.45
CA ASN A 38 -15.34 7.27 14.54
C ASN A 38 -15.82 7.68 13.14
N THR A 39 -16.62 6.83 12.49
CA THR A 39 -17.17 7.06 11.15
C THR A 39 -18.65 6.72 11.11
N THR A 40 -19.41 7.50 10.34
CA THR A 40 -20.83 7.25 10.08
C THR A 40 -21.05 6.29 8.91
N ALA A 41 -19.99 5.88 8.22
CA ALA A 41 -20.10 4.96 7.11
C ALA A 41 -20.22 3.52 7.61
N GLU A 42 -21.29 2.83 7.21
CA GLU A 42 -21.43 1.39 7.45
C GLU A 42 -20.60 0.61 6.42
N TYR A 43 -19.84 -0.37 6.91
CA TYR A 43 -19.09 -1.31 6.09
C TYR A 43 -19.10 -2.71 6.71
N LYS A 44 -19.11 -3.71 5.82
CA LYS A 44 -19.11 -5.14 6.14
C LYS A 44 -18.39 -5.91 5.04
N GLY A 45 -17.82 -7.06 5.38
CA GLY A 45 -17.00 -7.83 4.45
C GLY A 45 -15.64 -7.19 4.21
N GLY A 46 -14.85 -7.73 3.28
CA GLY A 46 -13.54 -7.18 2.93
C GLY A 46 -12.47 -7.44 4.00
N LEU A 47 -11.50 -6.52 4.11
CA LEU A 47 -10.35 -6.63 4.99
C LEU A 47 -10.32 -5.50 6.01
N MET A 48 -9.84 -5.83 7.21
CA MET A 48 -9.52 -4.87 8.26
C MET A 48 -8.11 -4.32 8.01
N TYR A 49 -7.94 -3.02 7.78
CA TYR A 49 -6.61 -2.43 7.63
C TYR A 49 -6.24 -1.70 8.93
N ILE A 50 -5.09 -2.09 9.50
CA ILE A 50 -4.63 -1.67 10.82
C ILE A 50 -3.26 -1.02 10.68
N ASP A 51 -3.14 0.23 11.11
CA ASP A 51 -1.85 0.91 11.27
C ASP A 51 -1.40 0.96 12.74
N ASP A 52 -0.16 1.40 12.98
CA ASP A 52 0.35 1.72 14.31
C ASP A 52 0.87 3.17 14.41
N ASN A 53 0.98 3.66 15.64
CA ASN A 53 1.59 4.95 15.95
C ASN A 53 3.04 4.82 16.44
N GLY A 54 3.71 3.69 16.18
CA GLY A 54 5.05 3.39 16.68
C GLY A 54 5.05 2.52 17.94
N ALA A 55 5.97 2.82 18.85
CA ALA A 55 6.29 1.93 19.97
C ALA A 55 5.08 1.66 20.89
N ILE A 56 4.76 0.37 21.04
CA ILE A 56 3.80 -0.11 22.04
C ILE A 56 4.50 -0.22 23.39
N THR A 57 3.92 0.40 24.41
CA THR A 57 4.40 0.35 25.79
C THR A 57 3.52 -0.52 26.69
N GLY A 58 2.33 -0.91 26.22
CA GLY A 58 1.37 -1.72 26.97
C GLY A 58 1.34 -3.19 26.56
N SER A 59 0.82 -4.05 27.45
CA SER A 59 0.61 -5.49 27.23
C SER A 59 -0.84 -5.84 26.87
N GLY A 60 -1.57 -4.90 26.25
CA GLY A 60 -2.99 -5.05 25.93
C GLY A 60 -3.33 -6.33 25.13
N PHE A 61 -4.58 -6.80 25.24
CA PHE A 61 -5.04 -8.07 24.67
C PHE A 61 -5.43 -7.95 23.18
N LEU A 62 -4.50 -7.48 22.35
CA LEU A 62 -4.74 -7.12 20.95
C LEU A 62 -5.26 -8.25 20.04
N PRO A 63 -4.74 -9.50 20.09
CA PRO A 63 -5.15 -10.54 19.14
C PRO A 63 -6.64 -10.90 19.23
N GLY A 64 -7.19 -10.93 20.45
CA GLY A 64 -8.60 -11.25 20.69
C GLY A 64 -9.55 -10.14 20.22
N GLU A 65 -9.12 -8.87 20.33
CA GLU A 65 -9.89 -7.72 19.84
C GLU A 65 -10.00 -7.74 18.31
N ILE A 66 -8.89 -7.98 17.62
CA ILE A 66 -8.85 -8.06 16.16
C ILE A 66 -9.79 -9.14 15.63
N VAL A 67 -9.75 -10.35 16.21
CA VAL A 67 -10.66 -11.43 15.77
C VAL A 67 -12.11 -11.09 16.05
N ARG A 68 -12.43 -10.56 17.23
CA ARG A 68 -13.81 -10.18 17.56
C ARG A 68 -14.36 -9.16 16.58
N GLU A 69 -13.56 -8.15 16.25
CA GLU A 69 -13.91 -7.13 15.27
C GLU A 69 -14.09 -7.72 13.87
N CYS A 70 -13.17 -8.60 13.44
CA CYS A 70 -13.27 -9.32 12.17
C CYS A 70 -14.56 -10.13 12.06
N MET A 71 -14.94 -10.85 13.12
CA MET A 71 -16.19 -11.63 13.12
C MET A 71 -17.42 -10.72 13.10
N ALA A 72 -17.42 -9.62 13.86
CA ALA A 72 -18.53 -8.68 13.91
C ALA A 72 -18.79 -7.99 12.55
N HIS A 73 -17.71 -7.63 11.84
CA HIS A 73 -17.78 -6.97 10.53
C HIS A 73 -17.70 -7.93 9.34
N GLY A 74 -17.54 -9.23 9.57
CA GLY A 74 -17.39 -10.23 8.53
C GLY A 74 -16.12 -10.05 7.68
N PHE A 75 -15.04 -9.51 8.26
CA PHE A 75 -13.76 -9.40 7.57
C PHE A 75 -13.18 -10.78 7.26
N SER A 76 -12.62 -10.94 6.06
CA SER A 76 -11.95 -12.17 5.62
C SER A 76 -10.45 -12.17 5.88
N GLY A 77 -9.91 -11.07 6.40
CA GLY A 77 -8.50 -10.93 6.70
C GLY A 77 -8.13 -9.56 7.25
N VAL A 78 -6.86 -9.43 7.59
CA VAL A 78 -6.26 -8.24 8.17
C VAL A 78 -5.07 -7.79 7.32
N VAL A 79 -4.94 -6.49 7.12
CA VAL A 79 -3.74 -5.84 6.60
C VAL A 79 -3.07 -5.14 7.76
N LEU A 80 -1.85 -5.56 8.07
CA LEU A 80 -1.03 -5.01 9.15
C LEU A 80 -0.02 -4.06 8.53
N ASP A 81 -0.28 -2.76 8.60
CA ASP A 81 0.63 -1.69 8.16
C ASP A 81 1.44 -1.20 9.35
N LEU A 82 2.36 -2.05 9.78
CA LEU A 82 3.11 -1.87 11.01
C LEU A 82 4.48 -1.26 10.73
N SER A 83 4.92 -0.37 11.60
CA SER A 83 6.24 0.23 11.57
C SER A 83 7.33 -0.81 11.91
N PRO A 84 8.57 -0.63 11.43
CA PRO A 84 9.68 -1.55 11.75
C PRO A 84 9.97 -1.69 13.24
N GLY A 85 9.57 -0.71 14.07
CA GLY A 85 9.74 -0.72 15.52
C GLY A 85 8.63 -1.45 16.28
N PHE A 86 7.61 -1.95 15.58
CA PHE A 86 6.50 -2.67 16.21
C PHE A 86 6.98 -4.01 16.82
N PRO A 87 6.52 -4.39 18.02
CA PRO A 87 7.01 -5.61 18.69
C PRO A 87 6.76 -6.89 17.88
N GLN A 88 7.84 -7.66 17.65
CA GLN A 88 7.81 -8.90 16.86
C GLN A 88 6.86 -9.95 17.43
N ASP A 89 6.90 -10.16 18.75
CA ASP A 89 6.04 -11.15 19.44
C ASP A 89 4.55 -10.78 19.36
N ALA A 90 4.23 -9.48 19.35
CA ALA A 90 2.87 -9.00 19.17
C ALA A 90 2.37 -9.29 17.75
N ALA A 91 3.18 -9.00 16.72
CA ALA A 91 2.84 -9.30 15.33
C ALA A 91 2.65 -10.83 15.12
N LEU A 92 3.53 -11.65 15.70
CA LEU A 92 3.41 -13.11 15.69
C LEU A 92 2.10 -13.59 16.35
N SER A 93 1.76 -13.04 17.50
CA SER A 93 0.54 -13.39 18.24
C SER A 93 -0.72 -13.03 17.45
N ILE A 94 -0.75 -11.86 16.81
CA ILE A 94 -1.85 -11.45 15.91
C ILE A 94 -1.96 -12.43 14.75
N SER A 95 -0.84 -12.73 14.06
CA SER A 95 -0.82 -13.63 12.91
C SER A 95 -1.32 -15.02 13.28
N ALA A 96 -0.83 -15.59 14.39
CA ALA A 96 -1.21 -16.92 14.85
C ALA A 96 -2.72 -17.03 15.13
N VAL A 97 -3.28 -16.03 15.81
CA VAL A 97 -4.71 -15.99 16.13
C VAL A 97 -5.56 -15.79 14.86
N CYS A 98 -5.13 -14.93 13.92
CA CYS A 98 -5.83 -14.76 12.64
C CYS A 98 -5.86 -16.06 11.82
N VAL A 99 -4.74 -16.77 11.72
CA VAL A 99 -4.64 -18.06 11.01
C VAL A 99 -5.57 -19.10 11.63
N LYS A 100 -5.61 -19.20 12.97
CA LYS A 100 -6.54 -20.10 13.68
C LYS A 100 -8.00 -19.84 13.30
N HIS A 101 -8.35 -18.59 13.04
CA HIS A 101 -9.69 -18.17 12.62
C HIS A 101 -9.88 -18.09 11.10
N LYS A 102 -8.94 -18.63 10.30
CA LYS A 102 -8.96 -18.64 8.82
C LYS A 102 -9.00 -17.24 8.19
N LEU A 103 -8.45 -16.24 8.88
CA LEU A 103 -8.28 -14.89 8.38
C LEU A 103 -6.96 -14.78 7.62
N SER A 104 -6.99 -14.18 6.42
CA SER A 104 -5.76 -13.85 5.70
C SER A 104 -4.99 -12.75 6.43
N VAL A 105 -3.66 -12.80 6.44
CA VAL A 105 -2.82 -11.81 7.13
C VAL A 105 -1.83 -11.22 6.14
N TYR A 106 -1.98 -9.94 5.80
CA TYR A 106 -1.04 -9.22 4.94
C TYR A 106 -0.09 -8.40 5.80
N VAL A 107 1.22 -8.51 5.54
CA VAL A 107 2.28 -7.88 6.36
C VAL A 107 3.34 -7.22 5.49
N PRO A 108 4.05 -6.19 5.98
CA PRO A 108 5.21 -5.65 5.29
C PRO A 108 6.40 -6.63 5.34
N PRO A 109 7.42 -6.45 4.48
CA PRO A 109 8.55 -7.38 4.36
C PRO A 109 9.31 -7.66 5.66
N HIS A 110 9.40 -6.70 6.57
CA HIS A 110 10.10 -6.87 7.84
C HIS A 110 9.35 -7.79 8.83
N PHE A 111 8.08 -8.12 8.57
CA PHE A 111 7.30 -9.13 9.30
C PHE A 111 7.11 -10.44 8.51
N ALA A 112 7.89 -10.69 7.46
CA ALA A 112 7.75 -11.89 6.61
C ALA A 112 7.96 -13.25 7.33
N HIS A 113 8.60 -13.23 8.50
CA HIS A 113 8.78 -14.41 9.35
C HIS A 113 7.47 -14.84 10.06
N CYS A 114 6.43 -13.99 10.08
CA CYS A 114 5.12 -14.36 10.61
C CYS A 114 4.54 -15.55 9.81
N PRO A 115 4.24 -16.70 10.46
CA PRO A 115 3.78 -17.90 9.76
C PRO A 115 2.48 -17.65 8.99
N ASN A 116 2.39 -18.19 7.77
CA ASN A 116 1.23 -18.10 6.88
C ASN A 116 0.78 -16.67 6.50
N SER A 117 1.62 -15.66 6.78
CA SER A 117 1.40 -14.29 6.31
C SER A 117 1.71 -14.15 4.82
N ILE A 118 1.01 -13.22 4.17
CA ILE A 118 1.21 -12.79 2.79
C ILE A 118 2.01 -11.49 2.84
N VAL A 119 3.22 -11.51 2.28
CA VAL A 119 4.12 -10.36 2.27
C VAL A 119 3.67 -9.37 1.19
N MET A 120 3.40 -8.14 1.59
CA MET A 120 2.97 -7.07 0.70
C MET A 120 4.17 -6.24 0.22
N LEU A 121 4.47 -6.34 -1.08
CA LEU A 121 5.58 -5.64 -1.72
C LEU A 121 5.11 -4.32 -2.34
N SER A 122 5.85 -3.25 -2.09
CA SER A 122 5.62 -1.94 -2.71
C SER A 122 6.17 -1.86 -4.14
N THR A 123 5.42 -1.22 -5.04
CA THR A 123 5.84 -0.92 -6.42
C THR A 123 6.48 0.47 -6.58
N GLY A 124 6.42 1.32 -5.56
CA GLY A 124 6.98 2.69 -5.55
C GLY A 124 8.50 2.72 -5.39
N ILE A 125 9.23 2.07 -6.28
CA ILE A 125 10.70 2.00 -6.26
C ILE A 125 11.34 3.20 -6.95
N SER A 126 12.49 3.63 -6.41
CA SER A 126 13.35 4.67 -6.98
C SER A 126 14.61 4.10 -7.64
N VAL A 127 14.97 2.84 -7.34
CA VAL A 127 16.20 2.17 -7.78
C VAL A 127 15.91 0.72 -8.19
N GLY A 128 16.66 0.24 -9.18
CA GLY A 128 16.57 -1.15 -9.65
C GLY A 128 15.38 -1.37 -10.59
N SER A 129 14.91 -2.62 -10.61
CA SER A 129 13.85 -3.08 -11.51
C SER A 129 12.63 -3.52 -10.72
N LEU A 130 11.43 -3.05 -11.08
CA LEU A 130 10.19 -3.46 -10.44
C LEU A 130 9.94 -4.94 -10.68
N ASN A 131 10.16 -5.41 -11.92
CA ASN A 131 10.10 -6.83 -12.23
C ASN A 131 11.11 -7.63 -11.40
N GLY A 132 12.35 -7.13 -11.28
CA GLY A 132 13.38 -7.74 -10.43
C GLY A 132 12.97 -7.84 -8.95
N LYS A 133 12.37 -6.77 -8.40
CA LYS A 133 11.86 -6.75 -7.02
C LYS A 133 10.75 -7.77 -6.79
N LEU A 134 9.74 -7.80 -7.67
CA LEU A 134 8.60 -8.71 -7.54
C LEU A 134 9.01 -10.18 -7.72
N THR A 135 9.83 -10.48 -8.75
CA THR A 135 10.33 -11.84 -8.98
C THR A 135 11.24 -12.33 -7.85
N SER A 136 12.07 -11.45 -7.28
CA SER A 136 12.89 -11.78 -6.11
C SER A 136 12.03 -12.06 -4.87
N GLY A 137 11.00 -11.25 -4.63
CA GLY A 137 10.05 -11.47 -3.55
C GLY A 137 9.29 -12.79 -3.69
N ILE A 138 8.83 -13.14 -4.89
CA ILE A 138 8.19 -14.44 -5.17
C ILE A 138 9.16 -15.60 -4.88
N ARG A 139 10.41 -15.49 -5.33
CA ARG A 139 11.44 -16.52 -5.07
C ARG A 139 11.72 -16.67 -3.58
N GLN A 140 11.73 -15.57 -2.84
CA GLN A 140 12.05 -15.54 -1.41
C GLN A 140 10.90 -16.06 -0.54
N TYR A 141 9.67 -15.63 -0.81
CA TYR A 141 8.53 -15.89 0.08
C TYR A 141 7.61 -17.02 -0.41
N GLY A 142 7.68 -17.36 -1.69
CA GLY A 142 6.77 -18.28 -2.38
C GLY A 142 5.62 -17.54 -3.07
N PRO A 143 5.11 -18.06 -4.20
CA PRO A 143 4.13 -17.37 -5.05
C PRO A 143 2.78 -17.12 -4.36
N ASP A 144 2.38 -17.98 -3.42
CA ASP A 144 1.13 -17.83 -2.66
C ASP A 144 1.25 -16.89 -1.45
N ARG A 145 2.47 -16.44 -1.12
CA ARG A 145 2.76 -15.56 0.02
C ARG A 145 3.18 -14.16 -0.39
N VAL A 146 2.87 -13.75 -1.62
CA VAL A 146 3.15 -12.39 -2.11
C VAL A 146 1.85 -11.69 -2.49
N ALA A 147 1.70 -10.48 -1.98
CA ALA A 147 0.76 -9.48 -2.45
C ALA A 147 1.52 -8.21 -2.85
N VAL A 148 0.87 -7.30 -3.56
CA VAL A 148 1.52 -6.07 -4.04
C VAL A 148 0.71 -4.83 -3.67
N MET A 149 1.36 -3.83 -3.09
CA MET A 149 0.85 -2.47 -3.02
C MET A 149 1.23 -1.72 -4.29
N LEU A 150 0.23 -1.39 -5.10
CA LEU A 150 0.38 -0.54 -6.29
C LEU A 150 0.45 0.92 -5.83
N ASP A 151 1.66 1.38 -5.49
CA ASP A 151 1.93 2.75 -5.10
C ASP A 151 1.71 3.70 -6.28
N TYR A 152 0.99 4.78 -6.01
CA TYR A 152 0.87 5.92 -6.91
C TYR A 152 1.95 6.94 -6.56
N VAL A 153 3.11 6.83 -7.23
CA VAL A 153 4.29 7.65 -6.96
C VAL A 153 4.07 9.06 -7.48
N ARG A 154 4.47 10.08 -6.69
CA ARG A 154 4.60 11.47 -7.13
C ARG A 154 5.70 12.14 -6.31
N ARG A 155 6.95 12.02 -6.74
CA ARG A 155 8.13 12.41 -5.95
C ARG A 155 9.04 13.33 -6.74
N ASP A 156 9.47 14.43 -6.12
CA ASP A 156 10.49 15.33 -6.65
C ASP A 156 11.79 15.11 -5.88
N TYR A 157 12.82 14.62 -6.57
CA TYR A 157 14.16 14.44 -6.04
C TYR A 157 15.03 15.63 -6.45
N THR A 158 15.57 16.34 -5.47
CA THR A 158 16.69 17.24 -5.72
C THR A 158 17.96 16.41 -5.96
N LEU A 159 18.69 16.66 -7.06
CA LEU A 159 19.87 15.88 -7.42
C LEU A 159 21.12 16.29 -6.61
N PRO A 160 21.95 15.33 -6.17
CA PRO A 160 21.85 13.88 -6.41
C PRO A 160 20.67 13.22 -5.69
N ALA A 161 19.96 12.33 -6.39
CA ALA A 161 18.73 11.69 -5.91
C ALA A 161 19.05 10.77 -4.73
N LYS A 162 18.54 11.15 -3.55
CA LYS A 162 18.65 10.39 -2.30
C LYS A 162 17.36 10.50 -1.52
N GLU A 163 17.13 9.56 -0.61
CA GLU A 163 15.92 9.53 0.23
C GLU A 163 15.83 10.75 1.16
N GLU A 164 16.94 11.36 1.57
CA GLU A 164 16.90 12.62 2.33
C GLU A 164 16.49 13.85 1.49
N ASN A 165 16.50 13.73 0.16
CA ASN A 165 16.31 14.83 -0.79
C ASN A 165 15.00 14.70 -1.60
N VAL A 166 14.06 13.86 -1.14
CA VAL A 166 12.78 13.65 -1.82
C VAL A 166 11.66 14.46 -1.18
N GLN A 167 10.83 15.05 -2.04
CA GLN A 167 9.57 15.67 -1.66
C GLN A 167 8.41 14.89 -2.28
N GLU A 168 7.47 14.44 -1.45
CA GLU A 168 6.17 13.94 -1.92
C GLU A 168 5.34 15.11 -2.47
N LEU A 169 4.71 14.88 -3.62
CA LEU A 169 3.91 15.86 -4.34
C LEU A 169 2.43 15.50 -4.26
N THR A 170 1.61 16.53 -4.09
CA THR A 170 0.19 16.47 -4.43
C THR A 170 -0.01 16.49 -5.95
N ASP A 171 -1.20 16.11 -6.44
CA ASP A 171 -1.53 16.21 -7.87
C ASP A 171 -1.39 17.64 -8.39
N SER A 172 -1.82 18.62 -7.59
CA SER A 172 -1.71 20.04 -7.95
C SER A 172 -0.25 20.47 -8.12
N GLN A 173 0.63 20.07 -7.20
CA GLN A 173 2.07 20.36 -7.30
C GLN A 173 2.71 19.69 -8.51
N LEU A 174 2.41 18.41 -8.77
CA LEU A 174 2.91 17.71 -9.94
C LEU A 174 2.45 18.40 -11.25
N ASN A 175 1.16 18.72 -11.36
CA ASN A 175 0.61 19.40 -12.54
C ASN A 175 1.20 20.80 -12.73
N ALA A 176 1.47 21.53 -11.64
CA ALA A 176 2.14 22.82 -11.69
C ALA A 176 3.58 22.68 -12.23
N LEU A 177 4.33 21.67 -11.81
CA LEU A 177 5.68 21.40 -12.33
C LEU A 177 5.66 21.03 -13.81
N ILE A 178 4.76 20.14 -14.22
CA ILE A 178 4.58 19.74 -15.64
C ILE A 178 4.26 20.97 -16.50
N THR A 179 3.33 21.82 -16.03
CA THR A 179 2.89 23.02 -16.77
C THR A 179 3.98 24.07 -16.85
N LYS A 180 4.70 24.31 -15.74
CA LYS A 180 5.73 25.34 -15.63
C LYS A 180 6.95 25.04 -16.48
N TYR A 181 7.48 23.81 -16.39
CA TYR A 181 8.73 23.46 -17.05
C TYR A 181 8.53 22.84 -18.43
N ARG A 182 7.35 22.27 -18.71
CA ARG A 182 7.02 21.61 -19.98
C ARG A 182 8.08 20.59 -20.43
N SER A 183 8.77 19.99 -19.45
CA SER A 183 9.80 18.99 -19.72
C SER A 183 9.15 17.74 -20.33
N PRO A 184 9.77 17.15 -21.37
CA PRO A 184 9.32 15.87 -21.90
C PRO A 184 9.31 14.81 -20.80
N SER A 185 8.19 14.10 -20.71
CA SER A 185 8.06 12.95 -19.80
C SER A 185 8.46 11.66 -20.52
N PHE A 186 9.28 10.86 -19.85
CA PHE A 186 9.76 9.57 -20.34
C PHE A 186 9.25 8.46 -19.43
N PHE A 187 8.96 7.29 -20.00
CA PHE A 187 8.56 6.13 -19.23
C PHE A 187 9.80 5.27 -18.90
N SER A 188 10.06 5.03 -17.62
CA SER A 188 11.09 4.10 -17.18
C SER A 188 10.51 2.69 -17.14
N LYS A 189 11.03 1.78 -18.00
CA LYS A 189 10.64 0.37 -17.98
C LYS A 189 11.06 -0.33 -16.70
N GLU A 190 12.22 0.03 -16.16
CA GLU A 190 12.74 -0.58 -14.93
C GLU A 190 11.91 -0.20 -13.72
N LEU A 191 11.59 1.09 -13.55
CA LEU A 191 10.79 1.56 -12.41
C LEU A 191 9.28 1.38 -12.62
N CYS A 192 8.85 1.17 -13.88
CA CYS A 192 7.45 1.16 -14.29
C CYS A 192 6.70 2.45 -13.88
N THR A 193 7.36 3.59 -14.06
CA THR A 193 6.83 4.92 -13.71
C THR A 193 7.29 5.95 -14.73
N TYR A 194 6.61 7.09 -14.81
CA TYR A 194 7.06 8.21 -15.65
C TYR A 194 8.04 9.09 -14.89
N TYR A 195 8.91 9.77 -15.64
CA TYR A 195 9.78 10.76 -15.07
C TYR A 195 10.04 11.92 -16.02
N PHE A 196 10.40 13.06 -15.46
CA PHE A 196 10.99 14.17 -16.19
C PHE A 196 12.03 14.85 -15.32
N THR A 197 12.92 15.63 -15.94
CA THR A 197 13.88 16.44 -15.22
C THR A 197 13.60 17.92 -15.46
N TYR A 198 13.90 18.75 -14.48
CA TYR A 198 13.86 20.19 -14.62
C TYR A 198 15.01 20.82 -13.82
N ARG A 199 15.26 22.09 -14.06
CA ARG A 199 16.29 22.85 -13.33
C ARG A 199 15.68 24.09 -12.71
N THR A 200 16.09 24.35 -11.48
CA THR A 200 16.00 25.68 -10.86
C THR A 200 17.36 26.38 -11.01
N ALA A 201 17.45 27.65 -10.62
CA ALA A 201 18.69 28.43 -10.78
C ALA A 201 19.95 27.73 -10.25
N ASN A 202 19.82 26.95 -9.17
CA ASN A 202 20.97 26.35 -8.48
C ASN A 202 20.93 24.82 -8.41
N LYS A 203 19.85 24.15 -8.85
CA LYS A 203 19.67 22.70 -8.64
C LYS A 203 18.97 22.02 -9.81
N ALA A 204 19.38 20.78 -10.10
CA ALA A 204 18.68 19.89 -11.00
C ALA A 204 17.74 18.97 -10.20
N HIS A 205 16.59 18.66 -10.80
CA HIS A 205 15.54 17.87 -10.19
C HIS A 205 15.17 16.69 -11.08
N LEU A 206 14.78 15.58 -10.45
CA LEU A 206 14.20 14.41 -11.08
C LEU A 206 12.83 14.16 -10.45
N VAL A 207 11.78 14.28 -11.25
CA VAL A 207 10.41 13.96 -10.80
C VAL A 207 10.07 12.56 -11.27
N LEU A 208 9.71 11.67 -10.36
CA LEU A 208 9.08 10.37 -10.65
C LEU A 208 7.58 10.49 -10.39
N TYR A 209 6.75 10.02 -11.31
CA TYR A 209 5.31 10.07 -11.12
C TYR A 209 4.55 8.97 -11.86
N ASP A 210 3.42 8.58 -11.28
CA ASP A 210 2.47 7.65 -11.87
C ASP A 210 1.26 8.34 -12.49
N ASN A 211 0.66 7.66 -13.45
CA ASN A 211 -0.61 8.00 -14.06
C ASN A 211 -1.38 6.70 -14.36
N ALA A 212 -2.56 6.80 -14.97
CA ALA A 212 -3.37 5.62 -15.30
C ALA A 212 -2.60 4.56 -16.13
N VAL A 213 -1.69 4.98 -17.03
CA VAL A 213 -0.93 4.08 -17.90
C VAL A 213 0.12 3.31 -17.10
N SER A 214 0.90 3.98 -16.25
CA SER A 214 1.89 3.28 -15.41
C SER A 214 1.20 2.39 -14.38
N MET A 215 0.10 2.84 -13.78
CA MET A 215 -0.70 2.02 -12.86
C MET A 215 -1.28 0.77 -13.53
N LYS A 216 -1.83 0.88 -14.76
CA LYS A 216 -2.28 -0.29 -15.55
C LYS A 216 -1.11 -1.26 -15.79
N ARG A 217 0.08 -0.75 -16.12
CA ARG A 217 1.28 -1.57 -16.33
C ARG A 217 1.76 -2.27 -15.04
N LYS A 218 1.73 -1.60 -13.89
CA LYS A 218 2.07 -2.22 -12.59
C LYS A 218 1.09 -3.33 -12.22
N SER A 219 -0.21 -3.10 -12.45
CA SER A 219 -1.25 -4.12 -12.25
C SER A 219 -1.03 -5.32 -13.17
N ALA A 220 -0.85 -5.08 -14.47
CA ALA A 220 -0.63 -6.12 -15.47
C ALA A 220 0.67 -6.92 -15.21
N LEU A 221 1.74 -6.26 -14.78
CA LEU A 221 2.97 -6.94 -14.37
C LEU A 221 2.71 -7.89 -13.20
N SER A 222 2.01 -7.41 -12.16
CA SER A 222 1.67 -8.24 -10.99
C SER A 222 0.84 -9.47 -11.40
N GLU A 223 -0.15 -9.28 -12.27
CA GLU A 223 -0.96 -10.36 -12.83
C GLU A 223 -0.13 -11.36 -13.64
N SER A 224 0.76 -10.88 -14.51
CA SER A 224 1.64 -11.73 -15.34
C SER A 224 2.59 -12.60 -14.51
N LEU A 225 2.93 -12.16 -13.29
CA LEU A 225 3.75 -12.91 -12.34
C LEU A 225 2.92 -13.86 -11.46
N GLY A 226 1.61 -13.96 -11.69
CA GLY A 226 0.71 -14.84 -10.93
C GLY A 226 0.36 -14.32 -9.53
N ILE A 227 0.62 -13.04 -9.23
CA ILE A 227 0.32 -12.45 -7.91
C ILE A 227 -1.20 -12.28 -7.78
N LYS A 228 -1.77 -12.96 -6.79
CA LYS A 228 -3.23 -13.07 -6.62
C LYS A 228 -3.88 -11.82 -6.02
N HIS A 229 -3.12 -11.04 -5.25
CA HIS A 229 -3.66 -9.93 -4.45
C HIS A 229 -2.86 -8.66 -4.70
N THR A 230 -3.55 -7.61 -5.13
CA THR A 230 -3.00 -6.27 -5.30
C THR A 230 -3.83 -5.25 -4.54
N PHE A 231 -3.19 -4.21 -4.01
CA PHE A 231 -3.80 -3.14 -3.23
C PHE A 231 -3.53 -1.79 -3.89
N MET A 232 -4.48 -0.86 -3.79
CA MET A 232 -4.29 0.54 -4.15
C MET A 232 -4.92 1.42 -3.09
N PHE A 233 -4.24 2.51 -2.74
CA PHE A 233 -4.85 3.54 -1.91
C PHE A 233 -5.86 4.33 -2.74
N TYR A 234 -7.15 4.17 -2.45
CA TYR A 234 -8.23 4.67 -3.29
C TYR A 234 -8.20 6.18 -3.53
N PRO A 235 -7.91 7.04 -2.53
CA PRO A 235 -7.85 8.48 -2.76
C PRO A 235 -6.88 8.91 -3.86
N HIS A 236 -5.79 8.16 -4.07
CA HIS A 236 -4.82 8.46 -5.13
C HIS A 236 -5.26 8.01 -6.52
N VAL A 237 -6.17 7.03 -6.61
CA VAL A 237 -6.55 6.42 -7.90
C VAL A 237 -8.01 6.68 -8.27
N LYS A 238 -8.82 7.29 -7.41
CA LYS A 238 -10.26 7.49 -7.61
C LYS A 238 -10.60 8.09 -8.98
N ASP A 239 -9.83 9.08 -9.45
CA ASP A 239 -10.09 9.81 -10.69
C ASP A 239 -9.53 9.10 -11.95
N ILE A 240 -8.78 8.01 -11.76
CA ILE A 240 -8.14 7.25 -12.83
C ILE A 240 -8.48 5.77 -12.81
N LEU A 241 -9.30 5.31 -11.87
CA LEU A 241 -9.56 3.89 -11.62
C LEU A 241 -10.11 3.17 -12.86
N ASP A 242 -11.08 3.78 -13.54
CA ASP A 242 -11.66 3.24 -14.77
C ASP A 242 -10.62 3.09 -15.89
N ARG A 243 -9.66 4.02 -15.96
CA ARG A 243 -8.59 3.98 -16.96
C ARG A 243 -7.51 2.95 -16.64
N ILE A 244 -7.33 2.60 -15.36
CA ILE A 244 -6.41 1.53 -14.95
C ILE A 244 -6.95 0.17 -15.42
N PHE A 245 -8.26 -0.05 -15.32
CA PHE A 245 -8.91 -1.34 -15.61
C PHE A 245 -9.71 -1.38 -16.92
N ALA A 246 -9.70 -0.32 -17.72
CA ALA A 246 -10.23 -0.33 -19.06
C ALA A 246 -9.60 -1.48 -19.86
N LYS A 247 -10.42 -2.25 -20.59
CA LYS A 247 -9.95 -3.34 -21.45
C LYS A 247 -9.07 -2.77 -22.57
#